data_AF-A0A351AA83-F1
#
_entry.id   AF-A0A351AA83-F1
#
_cell.length_a   1.000
_cell.length_b   1.000
_cell.length_c   1.000
_cell.angle_alpha   90.00
_cell.angle_beta   90.00
_cell.angle_gamma   90.00
#
_symmetry.space_group_name_H-M   'P 1'
#
loop_
_entity.id
_entity.type
_entity.pdbx_description
1 polymer ?
#
loop_
_entity_poly.entity_id
_entity_poly.type
_entity_poly.pdbx_seq_one_letter_code
_entity_poly.pdbx_strand_id
1 'polypeptide(L)'
;LATPSLLAKSCHDLDLINWWMDEPVKAVSSFGGLRTFHKRNAPAGAPRFCMDGCPHRESCIYHAEDVYVNKKRWGTHHIETPDRSEESIRSKLRRGQYGQCVYQADNTVNDHQVVNMLYRSGATAAFSMEAMTSYGGRRTRIMGTKGDIVGDERYLDVATFNDEKRIRWDVEATGQDLSGHGGGDQRMTADWAQAVVRNDPSFLVTKLEDAMESHRVGYAAVTSSKEGGRLVTL
;
A
#
# COMPACT_ATOMS: atom_id res chain seq x y z
N LEU A 1 -1.32 -17.74 -9.05
CA LEU A 1 -2.10 -16.48 -9.17
C LEU A 1 -1.45 -15.46 -8.26
N ALA A 2 -1.16 -14.25 -8.74
CA ALA A 2 -0.59 -13.19 -7.91
C ALA A 2 -1.69 -12.50 -7.10
N THR A 3 -1.42 -12.20 -5.82
CA THR A 3 -2.33 -11.42 -4.97
C THR A 3 -2.50 -10.01 -5.55
N PRO A 4 -3.72 -9.47 -5.67
CA PRO A 4 -3.92 -8.12 -6.19
C PRO A 4 -3.12 -7.08 -5.37
N SER A 5 -2.44 -6.15 -6.05
CA SER A 5 -1.63 -5.12 -5.39
C SER A 5 -2.43 -4.31 -4.36
N LEU A 6 -3.69 -4.01 -4.68
CA LEU A 6 -4.61 -3.33 -3.78
C LEU A 6 -4.77 -4.05 -2.43
N LEU A 7 -4.85 -5.39 -2.43
CA LEU A 7 -4.96 -6.19 -1.20
C LEU A 7 -3.61 -6.46 -0.55
N ALA A 8 -2.55 -6.62 -1.34
CA ALA A 8 -1.22 -6.93 -0.83
C ALA A 8 -0.54 -5.72 -0.19
N LYS A 9 -0.84 -4.49 -0.66
CA LYS A 9 -0.11 -3.30 -0.26
C LYS A 9 -0.97 -2.12 0.20
N SER A 10 -2.28 -2.14 -0.08
CA SER A 10 -3.19 -1.04 0.25
C SER A 10 -4.49 -1.50 0.93
N CYS A 11 -4.54 -2.72 1.47
CA CYS A 11 -5.68 -3.18 2.25
C CYS A 11 -5.91 -2.28 3.48
N HIS A 12 -4.82 -1.90 4.15
CA HIS A 12 -4.85 -0.97 5.27
C HIS A 12 -5.39 0.41 4.90
N ASP A 13 -5.26 0.85 3.64
CA ASP A 13 -5.81 2.13 3.21
C ASP A 13 -7.34 2.03 3.05
N LEU A 14 -7.83 0.88 2.56
CA LEU A 14 -9.26 0.58 2.55
C LEU A 14 -9.82 0.43 3.97
N ASP A 15 -9.07 -0.20 4.88
CA ASP A 15 -9.44 -0.31 6.30
C ASP A 15 -9.60 1.07 6.94
N LEU A 16 -8.64 1.97 6.73
CA LEU A 16 -8.71 3.34 7.27
C LEU A 16 -9.90 4.12 6.70
N ILE A 17 -10.13 4.05 5.38
CA ILE A 17 -11.27 4.75 4.76
C ILE A 17 -12.59 4.21 5.31
N ASN A 18 -12.74 2.89 5.42
CA ASN A 18 -13.93 2.27 5.98
C ASN A 18 -14.12 2.62 7.46
N TRP A 19 -13.03 2.67 8.23
CA TRP A 19 -13.06 3.09 9.63
C TRP A 19 -13.50 4.55 9.81
N TRP A 20 -12.99 5.47 8.98
CA TRP A 20 -13.41 6.88 9.03
C TRP A 20 -14.85 7.10 8.58
N MET A 21 -15.31 6.30 7.63
CA MET A 21 -16.68 6.36 7.12
C MET A 21 -17.68 5.71 8.07
N ASP A 22 -17.25 4.72 8.85
CA ASP A 22 -18.06 3.95 9.82
C ASP A 22 -19.39 3.45 9.22
N GLU A 23 -19.34 3.03 7.96
CA GLU A 23 -20.51 2.62 7.19
C GLU A 23 -20.12 1.61 6.10
N PRO A 24 -20.96 0.60 5.77
CA PRO A 24 -20.68 -0.33 4.67
C PRO A 24 -20.70 0.34 3.30
N VAL A 25 -19.82 -0.15 2.41
CA VAL A 25 -19.78 0.27 1.01
C VAL A 25 -20.96 -0.37 0.26
N LYS A 26 -21.68 0.45 -0.51
CA LYS A 26 -22.82 0.05 -1.36
C LYS A 26 -22.36 -0.37 -2.76
N ALA A 27 -21.41 0.34 -3.34
CA ALA A 27 -20.90 0.03 -4.67
C ALA A 27 -19.51 0.59 -4.90
N VAL A 28 -18.77 -0.04 -5.81
CA VAL A 28 -17.43 0.38 -6.21
C VAL A 28 -17.29 0.46 -7.73
N SER A 29 -16.47 1.41 -8.19
CA SER A 29 -16.04 1.52 -9.58
C SER A 29 -14.54 1.79 -9.58
N SER A 30 -13.76 1.03 -10.34
CA SER A 30 -12.31 1.12 -10.30
C SER A 30 -11.69 1.03 -11.69
N PHE A 31 -10.63 1.79 -11.90
CA PHE A 31 -9.80 1.72 -13.11
C PHE A 31 -8.36 1.48 -12.70
N GLY A 32 -7.65 0.67 -13.47
CA GLY A 32 -6.27 0.31 -13.17
C GLY A 32 -5.80 -0.78 -14.11
N GLY A 33 -4.51 -1.09 -14.04
CA GLY A 33 -3.93 -2.12 -14.87
C GLY A 33 -2.43 -2.23 -14.67
N LEU A 34 -1.81 -3.18 -15.36
CA LEU A 34 -0.36 -3.26 -15.49
C LEU A 34 0.09 -2.42 -16.68
N ARG A 35 0.53 -1.19 -16.42
CA ARG A 35 0.91 -0.26 -17.49
C ARG A 35 2.41 -0.14 -17.66
N THR A 36 3.14 0.14 -16.59
CA THR A 36 4.58 0.44 -16.55
C THR A 36 5.40 -0.84 -16.55
N PHE A 37 5.17 -1.75 -15.61
CA PHE A 37 5.97 -2.98 -15.44
C PHE A 37 5.51 -4.11 -16.38
N HIS A 38 5.42 -3.79 -17.67
CA HIS A 38 4.97 -4.70 -18.72
C HIS A 38 6.08 -4.92 -19.75
N LYS A 39 6.17 -6.12 -20.32
CA LYS A 39 7.20 -6.52 -21.29
C LYS A 39 7.34 -5.58 -22.49
N ARG A 40 6.22 -5.02 -22.96
CA ARG A 40 6.20 -4.03 -24.05
C ARG A 40 6.99 -2.75 -23.76
N ASN A 41 7.24 -2.44 -22.48
CA ASN A 41 8.02 -1.28 -22.06
C ASN A 41 9.45 -1.67 -21.63
N ALA A 42 9.83 -2.94 -21.75
CA ALA A 42 11.18 -3.36 -21.40
C ALA A 42 12.20 -2.57 -22.25
N PRO A 43 13.22 -1.96 -21.63
CA PRO A 43 14.30 -1.33 -22.38
C PRO A 43 14.93 -2.33 -23.37
N ALA A 44 15.29 -1.86 -24.56
CA ALA A 44 15.89 -2.72 -25.58
C ALA A 44 17.14 -3.43 -25.04
N GLY A 45 17.21 -4.75 -25.18
CA GLY A 45 18.32 -5.56 -24.65
C GLY A 45 18.26 -5.84 -23.14
N ALA A 46 17.19 -5.47 -22.43
CA ALA A 46 17.03 -5.84 -21.02
C ALA A 46 16.88 -7.38 -20.86
N PRO A 47 17.79 -8.04 -20.13
CA PRO A 47 17.75 -9.49 -19.92
C PRO A 47 16.62 -9.90 -18.97
N ARG A 48 16.33 -11.21 -18.92
CA ARG A 48 15.33 -11.78 -17.99
C ARG A 48 15.71 -11.54 -16.52
N PHE A 49 16.98 -11.65 -16.18
CA PHE A 49 17.51 -11.35 -14.84
C PHE A 49 18.48 -10.18 -14.93
N CYS A 50 18.38 -9.23 -13.99
CA CYS A 50 19.19 -8.00 -14.02
C CYS A 50 20.70 -8.29 -14.08
N MET A 51 21.13 -9.37 -13.42
CA MET A 51 22.53 -9.78 -13.29
C MET A 51 23.13 -10.42 -14.56
N ASP A 52 22.34 -10.66 -15.60
CA ASP A 52 22.79 -11.26 -16.86
C ASP A 52 23.31 -10.19 -17.85
N GLY A 53 24.22 -9.31 -17.37
CA GLY A 53 24.87 -8.31 -18.21
C GLY A 53 23.92 -7.23 -18.76
N CYS A 54 22.95 -6.77 -17.96
CA CYS A 54 22.01 -5.75 -18.39
C CYS A 54 22.72 -4.45 -18.83
N PRO A 55 22.56 -3.99 -20.08
CA PRO A 55 23.24 -2.79 -20.58
C PRO A 55 22.74 -1.50 -19.92
N HIS A 56 21.59 -1.55 -19.24
CA HIS A 56 20.96 -0.42 -18.55
C HIS A 56 21.30 -0.34 -17.06
N ARG A 57 22.27 -1.13 -16.57
CA ARG A 57 22.61 -1.22 -15.14
C ARG A 57 22.81 0.16 -14.49
N GLU A 58 23.50 1.07 -15.15
CA GLU A 58 23.88 2.36 -14.56
C GLU A 58 22.71 3.34 -14.42
N SER A 59 21.75 3.32 -15.37
CA SER A 59 20.61 4.24 -15.41
C SER A 59 19.32 3.66 -14.83
N CYS A 60 19.21 2.33 -14.72
CA CYS A 60 18.00 1.66 -14.28
C CYS A 60 17.81 1.74 -12.76
N ILE A 61 16.77 2.44 -12.31
CA ILE A 61 16.42 2.52 -10.88
C ILE A 61 15.89 1.21 -10.28
N TYR A 62 15.57 0.23 -11.12
CA TYR A 62 15.03 -1.08 -10.74
C TYR A 62 16.05 -2.23 -10.88
N HIS A 63 17.32 -1.94 -11.14
CA HIS A 63 18.34 -2.98 -11.24
C HIS A 63 18.47 -3.72 -9.89
N ALA A 64 18.18 -5.03 -9.87
CA ALA A 64 18.00 -5.80 -8.64
C ALA A 64 19.19 -5.70 -7.66
N GLU A 65 20.43 -5.81 -8.14
CA GLU A 65 21.59 -5.69 -7.26
C GLU A 65 21.74 -4.31 -6.63
N ASP A 66 21.35 -3.26 -7.35
CA ASP A 66 21.38 -1.91 -6.80
C ASP A 66 20.29 -1.74 -5.76
N VAL A 67 19.08 -2.22 -6.05
CA VAL A 67 17.93 -2.17 -5.13
C VAL A 67 18.26 -2.86 -3.80
N TYR A 68 18.79 -4.09 -3.85
CA TYR A 68 18.91 -4.94 -2.66
C TYR A 68 20.29 -4.95 -2.01
N VAL A 69 21.36 -4.63 -2.75
CA VAL A 69 22.74 -4.82 -2.26
C VAL A 69 23.54 -3.53 -2.27
N ASN A 70 23.71 -2.87 -3.41
CA ASN A 70 24.63 -1.74 -3.53
C ASN A 70 24.06 -0.46 -2.92
N LYS A 71 22.77 -0.16 -3.18
CA LYS A 71 22.08 1.05 -2.69
C LYS A 71 21.11 0.76 -1.55
N LYS A 72 20.83 -0.51 -1.26
CA LYS A 72 19.98 -0.99 -0.14
C LYS A 72 18.67 -0.20 -0.03
N ARG A 73 18.03 0.06 -1.18
CA ARG A 73 16.79 0.83 -1.28
C ARG A 73 15.65 0.12 -0.57
N TRP A 74 15.64 -1.21 -0.63
CA TRP A 74 14.66 -2.07 0.03
C TRP A 74 15.34 -3.05 0.97
N GLY A 75 14.65 -3.37 2.07
CA GLY A 75 15.10 -4.40 3.00
C GLY A 75 15.12 -5.78 2.32
N THR A 76 16.04 -6.64 2.75
CA THR A 76 16.25 -7.97 2.15
C THR A 76 15.65 -9.10 2.99
N HIS A 77 14.83 -8.77 4.00
CA HIS A 77 14.32 -9.74 4.96
C HIS A 77 13.51 -10.87 4.32
N HIS A 78 12.83 -10.58 3.20
CA HIS A 78 12.06 -11.53 2.39
C HIS A 78 12.91 -12.40 1.46
N ILE A 79 14.21 -12.12 1.33
CA ILE A 79 15.16 -12.94 0.56
C ILE A 79 15.78 -13.96 1.50
N GLU A 80 15.30 -15.19 1.45
CA GLU A 80 15.83 -16.29 2.26
C GLU A 80 17.27 -16.63 1.88
N THR A 81 18.18 -16.45 2.83
CA THR A 81 19.60 -16.78 2.72
C THR A 81 20.07 -17.44 4.01
N PRO A 82 21.11 -18.29 3.95
CA PRO A 82 21.60 -19.01 5.14
C PRO A 82 22.22 -18.09 6.20
N ASP A 83 22.83 -16.99 5.78
CA ASP A 83 23.71 -16.15 6.61
C ASP A 83 23.44 -14.64 6.48
N ARG A 84 22.47 -14.24 5.65
CA ARG A 84 22.17 -12.83 5.33
C ARG A 84 23.33 -12.02 4.73
N SER A 85 24.41 -12.68 4.28
CA SER A 85 25.53 -11.98 3.66
C SER A 85 25.12 -11.38 2.29
N GLU A 86 25.78 -10.29 1.90
CA GLU A 86 25.54 -9.69 0.59
C GLU A 86 25.87 -10.66 -0.55
N GLU A 87 26.84 -11.55 -0.36
CA GLU A 87 27.18 -12.60 -1.32
C GLU A 87 26.04 -13.61 -1.48
N SER A 88 25.48 -14.09 -0.37
CA SER A 88 24.30 -14.96 -0.40
C SER A 88 23.10 -14.27 -1.06
N ILE A 89 22.88 -12.98 -0.80
CA ILE A 89 21.84 -12.20 -1.46
C ILE A 89 22.11 -12.11 -2.96
N ARG A 90 23.32 -11.71 -3.38
CA ARG A 90 23.71 -11.67 -4.81
C ARG A 90 23.49 -13.02 -5.50
N SER A 91 23.85 -14.12 -4.84
CA SER A 91 23.60 -15.48 -5.34
C SER A 91 22.12 -15.73 -5.61
N LYS A 92 21.24 -15.37 -4.67
CA LYS A 92 19.78 -15.46 -4.85
C LYS A 92 19.27 -14.55 -5.98
N LEU A 93 19.83 -13.35 -6.14
CA LEU A 93 19.44 -12.42 -7.21
C LEU A 93 19.85 -12.88 -8.62
N ARG A 94 20.76 -13.85 -8.77
CA ARG A 94 21.12 -14.32 -10.11
C ARG A 94 19.96 -15.05 -10.78
N ARG A 95 19.19 -15.84 -10.04
CA ARG A 95 18.15 -16.72 -10.61
C ARG A 95 16.83 -16.73 -9.84
N GLY A 96 16.76 -16.10 -8.68
CA GLY A 96 15.54 -16.00 -7.87
C GLY A 96 14.59 -14.91 -8.36
N GLN A 97 13.36 -14.93 -7.83
CA GLN A 97 12.30 -13.99 -8.21
C GLN A 97 12.70 -12.52 -8.05
N TYR A 98 13.45 -12.20 -6.98
CA TYR A 98 13.90 -10.84 -6.69
C TYR A 98 15.02 -10.35 -7.63
N GLY A 99 15.59 -11.24 -8.43
CA GLY A 99 16.59 -10.94 -9.44
C GLY A 99 16.04 -10.64 -10.84
N GLN A 100 14.77 -11.00 -11.08
CA GLN A 100 14.14 -10.83 -12.38
C GLN A 100 14.00 -9.36 -12.74
N CYS A 101 14.16 -9.04 -14.01
CA CYS A 101 13.85 -7.71 -14.50
C CYS A 101 12.35 -7.46 -14.34
N VAL A 102 11.97 -6.34 -13.69
CA VAL A 102 10.57 -5.98 -13.42
C VAL A 102 9.71 -5.87 -14.69
N TYR A 103 10.30 -5.63 -15.86
CA TYR A 103 9.61 -5.60 -17.15
C TYR A 103 9.53 -6.98 -17.82
N GLN A 104 10.39 -7.92 -17.47
CA GLN A 104 10.44 -9.27 -18.04
C GLN A 104 9.81 -10.32 -17.10
N ALA A 105 9.29 -9.90 -15.95
CA ALA A 105 8.60 -10.75 -15.00
C ALA A 105 7.18 -11.09 -15.47
N ASP A 106 6.66 -12.23 -15.03
CA ASP A 106 5.29 -12.69 -15.32
C ASP A 106 4.25 -11.99 -14.40
N ASN A 107 4.35 -10.66 -14.31
CA ASN A 107 3.46 -9.86 -13.47
C ASN A 107 2.11 -9.66 -14.16
N THR A 108 1.02 -9.72 -13.37
CA THR A 108 -0.36 -9.52 -13.84
C THR A 108 -1.17 -8.61 -12.90
N VAL A 109 -0.54 -8.08 -11.85
CA VAL A 109 -1.23 -7.18 -10.90
C VAL A 109 -1.20 -5.74 -11.39
N ASN A 110 -2.15 -4.93 -10.94
CA ASN A 110 -2.18 -3.51 -11.24
C ASN A 110 -0.95 -2.80 -10.63
N ASP A 111 -0.28 -1.95 -11.43
CA ASP A 111 0.82 -1.09 -10.95
C ASP A 111 0.37 0.36 -10.67
N HIS A 112 -0.88 0.66 -11.05
CA HIS A 112 -1.62 1.86 -10.68
C HIS A 112 -3.11 1.50 -10.66
N GLN A 113 -3.85 2.04 -9.69
CA GLN A 113 -5.29 1.78 -9.58
C GLN A 113 -5.99 2.90 -8.84
N VAL A 114 -7.12 3.36 -9.38
CA VAL A 114 -8.05 4.27 -8.71
C VAL A 114 -9.32 3.52 -8.35
N VAL A 115 -9.89 3.80 -7.18
CA VAL A 115 -11.10 3.17 -6.66
C VAL A 115 -12.04 4.26 -6.18
N ASN A 116 -13.24 4.30 -6.73
CA ASN A 116 -14.33 5.13 -6.26
C ASN A 116 -15.33 4.25 -5.50
N MET A 117 -15.76 4.71 -4.33
CA MET A 117 -16.65 4.00 -3.42
C MET A 117 -17.87 4.86 -3.12
N LEU A 118 -19.06 4.25 -3.20
CA LEU A 118 -20.33 4.83 -2.78
C LEU A 118 -20.79 4.11 -1.51
N TYR A 119 -21.07 4.85 -0.45
CA TYR A 119 -21.61 4.34 0.81
C TYR A 119 -23.14 4.38 0.82
N ARG A 120 -23.80 3.66 1.75
CA ARG A 120 -25.28 3.55 1.74
C ARG A 120 -25.97 4.89 1.99
N SER A 121 -25.37 5.77 2.77
CA SER A 121 -25.81 7.15 3.04
C SER A 121 -25.73 8.08 1.82
N GLY A 122 -25.03 7.65 0.76
CA GLY A 122 -24.72 8.48 -0.40
C GLY A 122 -23.38 9.22 -0.28
N ALA A 123 -22.69 9.12 0.86
CA ALA A 123 -21.32 9.59 0.98
C ALA A 123 -20.37 8.84 0.05
N THR A 124 -19.24 9.45 -0.29
CA THR A 124 -18.30 8.92 -1.28
C THR A 124 -16.87 8.96 -0.79
N ALA A 125 -16.08 7.99 -1.19
CA ALA A 125 -14.63 8.03 -1.04
C ALA A 125 -13.94 7.72 -2.38
N ALA A 126 -12.77 8.30 -2.58
CA ALA A 126 -11.90 8.03 -3.71
C ALA A 126 -10.51 7.68 -3.19
N PHE A 127 -9.93 6.60 -3.72
CA PHE A 127 -8.61 6.11 -3.36
C PHE A 127 -7.74 5.95 -4.61
N SER A 128 -6.48 6.34 -4.52
CA SER A 128 -5.49 6.26 -5.60
C SER A 128 -4.26 5.52 -5.08
N MET A 129 -3.98 4.36 -5.65
CA MET A 129 -2.75 3.60 -5.41
C MET A 129 -1.68 4.06 -6.38
N GLU A 130 -0.72 4.83 -5.89
CA GLU A 130 0.29 5.53 -6.68
C GLU A 130 1.70 4.99 -6.42
N ALA A 131 2.39 4.55 -7.48
CA ALA A 131 3.74 3.97 -7.38
C ALA A 131 4.86 4.89 -7.91
N MET A 132 4.52 5.97 -8.62
CA MET A 132 5.48 6.84 -9.32
C MET A 132 5.53 8.25 -8.72
N THR A 133 5.69 8.31 -7.40
CA THR A 133 5.76 9.55 -6.62
C THR A 133 7.20 9.83 -6.18
N SER A 134 7.53 11.11 -5.97
CA SER A 134 8.82 11.51 -5.37
C SER A 134 8.84 11.39 -3.84
N TYR A 135 7.71 11.00 -3.25
CA TYR A 135 7.47 10.90 -1.81
C TYR A 135 6.75 9.58 -1.51
N GLY A 136 6.88 9.10 -0.28
CA GLY A 136 6.11 7.97 0.25
C GLY A 136 4.94 8.44 1.13
N GLY A 137 4.23 7.48 1.69
CA GLY A 137 3.15 7.72 2.63
C GLY A 137 1.81 8.05 1.97
N ARG A 138 0.80 8.29 2.81
CA ARG A 138 -0.56 8.67 2.39
C ARG A 138 -0.72 10.18 2.24
N ARG A 139 -1.56 10.59 1.30
CA ARG A 139 -2.15 11.93 1.25
C ARG A 139 -3.64 11.79 1.51
N THR A 140 -4.13 12.45 2.55
CA THR A 140 -5.50 12.28 3.04
C THR A 140 -6.26 13.60 2.98
N ARG A 141 -7.50 13.54 2.51
CA ARG A 141 -8.46 14.65 2.60
C ARG A 141 -9.81 14.12 3.07
N ILE A 142 -10.29 14.63 4.19
CA ILE A 142 -11.60 14.30 4.77
C ILE A 142 -12.43 15.57 4.75
N MET A 143 -13.64 15.49 4.20
CA MET A 143 -14.56 16.62 4.07
C MET A 143 -15.80 16.35 4.91
N GLY A 144 -16.14 17.29 5.79
CA GLY A 144 -17.32 17.22 6.64
C GLY A 144 -18.16 18.49 6.54
N THR A 145 -19.33 18.47 7.19
CA THR A 145 -20.24 19.62 7.23
C THR A 145 -19.79 20.72 8.19
N LYS A 146 -18.88 20.41 9.11
CA LYS A 146 -18.38 21.32 10.16
C LYS A 146 -16.90 21.70 9.99
N GLY A 147 -16.23 21.16 8.97
CA GLY A 147 -14.79 21.28 8.83
C GLY A 147 -14.21 20.29 7.84
N ASP A 148 -12.89 20.35 7.70
CA ASP A 148 -12.11 19.44 6.87
C ASP A 148 -10.76 19.10 7.50
N ILE A 149 -10.18 17.97 7.09
CA ILE A 149 -8.84 17.53 7.46
C ILE A 149 -8.06 17.28 6.19
N VAL A 150 -6.85 17.84 6.09
CA VAL A 150 -5.89 17.56 5.02
C VAL A 150 -4.57 17.14 5.66
N GLY A 151 -3.96 16.06 5.18
CA GLY A 151 -2.71 15.62 5.78
C GLY A 151 -1.86 14.68 4.95
N ASP A 152 -0.65 14.45 5.47
CA ASP A 152 0.39 13.66 4.82
C ASP A 152 1.17 12.73 5.76
N GLU A 153 0.46 12.18 6.74
CA GLU A 153 0.95 11.35 7.85
C GLU A 153 1.84 12.07 8.86
N ARG A 154 2.58 13.09 8.45
CA ARG A 154 3.37 13.93 9.35
C ARG A 154 2.58 15.13 9.84
N TYR A 155 1.95 15.86 8.94
CA TYR A 155 1.14 17.02 9.28
C TYR A 155 -0.34 16.76 8.99
N LEU A 156 -1.19 17.11 9.95
CA LEU A 156 -2.64 17.17 9.78
C LEU A 156 -3.09 18.62 9.97
N ASP A 157 -3.58 19.24 8.90
CA ASP A 157 -4.28 20.52 8.96
C ASP A 157 -5.77 20.25 9.21
N VAL A 158 -6.25 20.71 10.36
CA VAL A 158 -7.66 20.56 10.77
C VAL A 158 -8.31 21.93 10.79
N ALA A 159 -9.39 22.09 10.05
CA ALA A 159 -10.16 23.31 9.99
C ALA A 159 -11.59 23.10 10.47
N THR A 160 -12.12 24.06 11.24
CA THR A 160 -13.52 24.11 11.67
C THR A 160 -14.21 25.32 11.05
N PHE A 161 -15.43 25.14 10.55
CA PHE A 161 -16.14 26.20 9.80
C PHE A 161 -16.92 27.15 10.70
N ASN A 162 -17.41 26.69 11.86
CA ASN A 162 -18.24 27.53 12.74
C ASN A 162 -17.46 28.67 13.41
N ASP A 163 -16.20 28.43 13.76
CA ASP A 163 -15.32 29.40 14.43
C ASP A 163 -14.05 29.72 13.62
N GLU A 164 -14.02 29.27 12.35
CA GLU A 164 -12.95 29.50 11.37
C GLU A 164 -11.53 29.13 11.87
N LYS A 165 -11.43 28.27 12.89
CA LYS A 165 -10.13 27.87 13.42
C LYS A 165 -9.43 26.92 12.48
N ARG A 166 -8.11 27.06 12.43
CA ARG A 166 -7.21 26.15 11.73
C ARG A 166 -6.06 25.79 12.67
N ILE A 167 -5.86 24.50 12.87
CA ILE A 167 -4.72 23.97 13.62
C ILE A 167 -3.91 23.06 12.71
N ARG A 168 -2.58 23.14 12.84
CA ARG A 168 -1.68 22.14 12.27
C ARG A 168 -1.19 21.26 13.40
N TRP A 169 -1.44 19.97 13.28
CA TRP A 169 -0.90 18.96 14.16
C TRP A 169 0.33 18.32 13.52
N ASP A 170 1.44 18.29 14.25
CA ASP A 170 2.65 17.55 13.88
C ASP A 170 2.64 16.21 14.62
N VAL A 171 2.40 15.14 13.88
CA VAL A 171 2.27 13.77 14.40
C VAL A 171 3.58 13.32 15.06
N GLU A 172 4.73 13.72 14.51
CA GLU A 172 6.04 13.34 15.08
C GLU A 172 6.33 14.09 16.39
N ALA A 173 5.95 15.37 16.45
CA ALA A 173 6.17 16.18 17.66
C ALA A 173 5.28 15.75 18.83
N THR A 174 4.18 15.06 18.56
CA THR A 174 3.15 14.71 19.55
C THR A 174 3.02 13.21 19.78
N GLY A 175 3.52 12.40 18.85
CA GLY A 175 3.56 10.95 18.96
C GLY A 175 4.55 10.50 20.04
N GLN A 176 4.12 9.53 20.84
CA GLN A 176 5.01 8.80 21.73
C GLN A 176 5.49 7.54 21.02
N ASP A 177 6.80 7.39 20.87
CA ASP A 177 7.42 6.18 20.29
C ASP A 177 6.87 5.78 18.91
N LEU A 178 7.25 6.55 17.88
CA LEU A 178 7.02 6.25 16.47
C LEU A 178 8.14 5.37 15.87
N SER A 179 8.86 4.61 16.70
CA SER A 179 10.00 3.83 16.25
C SER A 179 9.62 2.72 15.26
N GLY A 180 10.59 2.29 14.44
CA GLY A 180 10.40 1.23 13.46
C GLY A 180 9.45 1.63 12.32
N HIS A 181 8.30 0.95 12.25
CA HIS A 181 7.29 1.06 11.18
C HIS A 181 6.10 1.92 11.65
N GLY A 182 6.40 3.16 12.10
CA GLY A 182 5.40 4.12 12.58
C GLY A 182 4.80 3.81 13.96
N GLY A 183 5.42 2.92 14.75
CA GLY A 183 5.01 2.57 16.12
C GLY A 183 3.74 1.70 16.24
N GLY A 184 2.97 1.50 15.16
CA GLY A 184 1.70 0.75 15.19
C GLY A 184 1.87 -0.74 15.50
N ASP A 185 2.88 -1.39 14.93
CA ASP A 185 3.06 -2.85 15.02
C ASP A 185 3.21 -3.34 16.46
N GLN A 186 3.98 -2.60 17.28
CA GLN A 186 4.20 -2.96 18.68
C GLN A 186 2.92 -2.82 19.50
N ARG A 187 2.15 -1.75 19.25
CA ARG A 187 0.88 -1.49 19.95
C ARG A 187 -0.16 -2.55 19.61
N MET A 188 -0.34 -2.84 18.32
CA MET A 188 -1.25 -3.91 17.88
C MET A 188 -0.86 -5.28 18.46
N THR A 189 0.43 -5.59 18.50
CA THR A 189 0.91 -6.85 19.09
C THR A 189 0.66 -6.90 20.59
N ALA A 190 0.86 -5.78 21.30
CA ALA A 190 0.60 -5.67 22.72
C ALA A 190 -0.90 -5.83 23.03
N ASP A 191 -1.77 -5.15 22.29
CA ASP A 191 -3.22 -5.24 22.42
C ASP A 191 -3.71 -6.67 22.16
N TRP A 192 -3.21 -7.32 21.11
CA TRP A 192 -3.49 -8.72 20.84
C TRP A 192 -3.02 -9.65 21.97
N ALA A 193 -1.80 -9.46 22.48
CA ALA A 193 -1.29 -10.27 23.59
C ALA A 193 -2.13 -10.09 24.86
N GLN A 194 -2.56 -8.86 25.17
CA GLN A 194 -3.47 -8.59 26.29
C GLN A 194 -4.83 -9.28 26.08
N ALA A 195 -5.40 -9.16 24.88
CA ALA A 195 -6.68 -9.79 24.54
C ALA A 195 -6.65 -11.31 24.74
N VAL A 196 -5.57 -11.97 24.29
CA VAL A 196 -5.39 -13.42 24.44
C VAL A 196 -5.18 -13.81 25.90
N VAL A 197 -4.24 -13.17 26.60
CA VAL A 197 -3.88 -13.53 27.98
C VAL A 197 -5.05 -13.31 28.94
N ARG A 198 -5.83 -12.26 28.73
CA ARG A 198 -6.99 -11.92 29.57
C ARG A 198 -8.29 -12.55 29.08
N ASN A 199 -8.27 -13.18 27.90
CA ASN A 199 -9.47 -13.66 27.21
C ASN A 199 -10.55 -12.57 27.10
N ASP A 200 -10.13 -11.37 26.71
CA ASP A 200 -10.97 -10.17 26.65
C ASP A 200 -10.81 -9.49 25.28
N PRO A 201 -11.80 -9.60 24.38
CA PRO A 201 -11.70 -9.02 23.05
C PRO A 201 -11.84 -7.49 23.04
N SER A 202 -12.18 -6.83 24.16
CA SER A 202 -12.32 -5.37 24.22
C SER A 202 -10.99 -4.61 24.06
N PHE A 203 -9.87 -5.32 24.19
CA PHE A 203 -8.53 -4.80 23.86
C PHE A 203 -8.31 -4.63 22.35
N LEU A 204 -9.13 -5.27 21.50
CA LEU A 204 -9.02 -5.16 20.05
C LEU A 204 -9.98 -4.08 19.54
N VAL A 205 -9.43 -3.10 18.81
CA VAL A 205 -10.22 -1.99 18.22
C VAL A 205 -10.99 -2.44 16.97
N THR A 206 -10.53 -3.49 16.29
CA THR A 206 -11.14 -4.03 15.08
C THR A 206 -11.46 -5.52 15.23
N LYS A 207 -12.49 -5.96 14.50
CA LYS A 207 -12.91 -7.36 14.40
C LYS A 207 -12.55 -7.94 13.04
N LEU A 208 -12.71 -9.26 12.91
CA LEU A 208 -12.48 -9.94 11.63
C LEU A 208 -13.42 -9.41 10.54
N GLU A 209 -14.66 -9.10 10.89
CA GLU A 209 -15.67 -8.58 9.97
C GLU A 209 -15.25 -7.26 9.33
N ASP A 210 -14.55 -6.39 10.07
CA ASP A 210 -14.06 -5.10 9.57
C ASP A 210 -13.00 -5.33 8.47
N ALA A 211 -12.05 -6.23 8.73
CA ALA A 211 -11.04 -6.61 7.75
C ALA A 211 -11.65 -7.32 6.52
N MET A 212 -12.69 -8.13 6.72
CA MET A 212 -13.40 -8.81 5.64
C MET A 212 -14.09 -7.83 4.70
N GLU A 213 -14.64 -6.73 5.23
CA GLU A 213 -15.29 -5.70 4.40
C GLU A 213 -14.29 -5.03 3.45
N SER A 214 -13.12 -4.63 3.95
CA SER A 214 -12.07 -4.04 3.10
C SER A 214 -11.54 -5.02 2.04
N HIS A 215 -11.46 -6.31 2.36
CA HIS A 215 -11.11 -7.34 1.38
C HIS A 215 -12.21 -7.47 0.30
N ARG A 216 -13.47 -7.46 0.71
CA ARG A 216 -14.63 -7.52 -0.19
C ARG A 216 -14.63 -6.34 -1.16
N VAL A 217 -14.39 -5.13 -0.65
CA VAL A 217 -14.19 -3.90 -1.45
C VAL A 217 -13.01 -4.05 -2.40
N GLY A 218 -11.87 -4.53 -1.92
CA GLY A 218 -10.66 -4.70 -2.73
C GLY A 218 -10.84 -5.70 -3.88
N TYR A 219 -11.49 -6.85 -3.63
CA TYR A 219 -11.83 -7.81 -4.68
C TYR A 219 -12.80 -7.22 -5.70
N ALA A 220 -13.85 -6.52 -5.24
CA ALA A 220 -14.80 -5.87 -6.14
C ALA A 220 -14.14 -4.77 -6.99
N ALA A 221 -13.22 -4.00 -6.43
CA ALA A 221 -12.44 -3.01 -7.15
C ALA A 221 -11.53 -3.66 -8.22
N VAL A 222 -10.88 -4.77 -7.91
CA VAL A 222 -10.06 -5.51 -8.89
C VAL A 222 -10.92 -6.08 -10.02
N THR A 223 -12.11 -6.61 -9.70
CA THR A 223 -13.08 -7.07 -10.72
C THR A 223 -13.54 -5.92 -11.61
N SER A 224 -13.95 -4.80 -11.00
CA SER A 224 -14.36 -3.59 -11.72
C SER A 224 -13.27 -3.11 -12.68
N SER A 225 -12.01 -3.04 -12.23
CA SER A 225 -10.86 -2.66 -13.05
C SER A 225 -10.63 -3.59 -14.24
N LYS A 226 -10.80 -4.90 -14.07
CA LYS A 226 -10.66 -5.88 -15.17
C LYS A 226 -11.79 -5.77 -16.19
N GLU A 227 -12.96 -5.31 -15.78
CA GLU A 227 -14.16 -5.18 -16.60
C GLU A 227 -14.38 -3.74 -17.11
N GLY A 228 -13.30 -2.96 -17.22
CA GLY A 228 -13.36 -1.61 -17.81
C GLY A 228 -14.06 -0.57 -16.94
N GLY A 229 -14.02 -0.75 -15.61
CA GLY A 229 -14.63 0.16 -14.64
C GLY A 229 -16.12 -0.04 -14.43
N ARG A 230 -16.65 -1.22 -14.76
CA ARG A 230 -18.04 -1.56 -14.47
C ARG A 230 -18.34 -1.37 -12.98
N LEU A 231 -19.47 -0.75 -12.66
CA LEU A 231 -19.95 -0.64 -11.28
C LEU A 231 -20.21 -2.04 -10.70
N VAL A 232 -19.64 -2.32 -9.54
CA VAL A 232 -19.86 -3.54 -8.76
C VAL A 232 -20.59 -3.19 -7.49
N THR A 233 -21.81 -3.71 -7.34
CA THR A 233 -22.61 -3.56 -6.11
C THR A 233 -22.14 -4.57 -5.06
N LEU A 234 -22.19 -4.12 -3.82
CA LEU A 234 -21.73 -4.81 -2.63
C LEU A 234 -22.91 -5.09 -1.70
#